data_AF-A0A2X1RGI3-F1
#
_entry.id   AF-A0A2X1RGI3-F1
#
_cell.length_a   1.000
_cell.length_b   1.000
_cell.length_c   1.000
_cell.angle_alpha   90.00
_cell.angle_beta   90.00
_cell.angle_gamma   90.00
#
_symmetry.space_group_name_H-M   'P 1'
#
loop_
_entity.id
_entity.type
_entity.pdbx_description
1 polymer ?
#
loop_
_entity_poly.entity_id
_entity_poly.type
_entity_poly.pdbx_seq_one_letter_code
_entity_poly.pdbx_strand_id
1 'polypeptide(L)'
;MLTQARDPLILRTFEALRGARRATVHLYNATAPLFRELVFGMDKAEVIALATRATRLIRQQCEQQPETRWQYEYSPETFCFTEPEFALEICEAVADVWQPCAERPMIVNLPATVEVNTPNVYADQIEYFCRHFSRRGEVCISVHPHNDRGTGVASAELAVMAGADRVEGCLFGNGERTGNVCLVTLAMNLYSQGIDPELRFEQMNRVVEVVENCNQIPVHPRHPWAGSLAYTAFSGSHQDAIKKRV
;
A
#
# COMPACT_ATOMS: atom_id res chain seq x y z
N MET A 1 -2.55 0.62 -12.27
CA MET A 1 -3.42 1.76 -12.64
C MET A 1 -4.58 1.79 -11.69
N LEU A 2 -4.81 2.93 -11.05
CA LEU A 2 -5.91 3.12 -10.10
C LEU A 2 -7.20 3.49 -10.85
N THR A 3 -8.33 2.92 -10.46
CA THR A 3 -9.66 3.28 -10.96
C THR A 3 -10.69 3.25 -9.85
N GLN A 4 -11.64 4.17 -9.89
CA GLN A 4 -12.82 4.15 -9.03
C GLN A 4 -13.85 3.15 -9.56
N ALA A 5 -14.76 2.71 -8.68
CA ALA A 5 -15.89 1.82 -9.00
C ALA A 5 -17.01 2.49 -9.82
N ARG A 6 -16.65 3.12 -10.95
CA ARG A 6 -17.58 3.71 -11.92
C ARG A 6 -17.27 3.19 -13.30
N ASP A 7 -18.27 2.62 -13.97
CA ASP A 7 -18.11 1.95 -15.27
C ASP A 7 -17.35 2.78 -16.31
N PRO A 8 -17.64 4.09 -16.52
CA PRO A 8 -16.90 4.89 -17.50
C PRO A 8 -15.40 5.03 -17.17
N LEU A 9 -15.04 5.08 -15.88
CA LEU A 9 -13.64 5.20 -15.45
C LEU A 9 -12.90 3.87 -15.59
N ILE A 10 -13.58 2.76 -15.32
CA ILE A 10 -13.04 1.42 -15.53
C ILE A 10 -12.75 1.22 -17.02
N LEU A 11 -13.72 1.49 -17.90
CA LEU A 11 -13.54 1.38 -19.35
C LEU A 11 -12.39 2.27 -19.83
N ARG A 12 -12.32 3.51 -19.36
CA ARG A 12 -11.23 4.44 -19.71
C ARG A 12 -9.86 3.96 -19.23
N THR A 13 -9.80 3.28 -18.07
CA THR A 13 -8.57 2.67 -17.55
C THR A 13 -8.07 1.56 -18.48
N PHE A 14 -8.97 0.71 -18.97
CA PHE A 14 -8.61 -0.33 -19.94
C PHE A 14 -8.22 0.24 -21.31
N GLU A 15 -8.85 1.31 -21.77
CA GLU A 15 -8.40 2.03 -22.97
C GLU A 15 -6.97 2.53 -22.84
N ALA A 16 -6.61 3.09 -21.68
CA ALA A 16 -5.26 3.59 -21.41
C ALA A 16 -4.21 2.48 -21.31
N LEU A 17 -4.63 1.24 -21.07
CA LEU A 17 -3.75 0.07 -20.89
C LEU A 17 -3.63 -0.80 -22.14
N ARG A 18 -4.31 -0.46 -23.25
CA ARG A 18 -4.21 -1.23 -24.50
C ARG A 18 -2.76 -1.37 -24.96
N GLY A 19 -2.35 -2.60 -25.22
CA GLY A 19 -0.99 -2.94 -25.66
C GLY A 19 0.04 -3.10 -24.53
N ALA A 20 -0.34 -2.93 -23.26
CA ALA A 20 0.52 -3.27 -22.15
C ALA A 20 0.83 -4.77 -22.13
N ARG A 21 2.06 -5.18 -21.84
CA ARG A 21 2.40 -6.62 -21.71
C ARG A 21 1.89 -7.23 -20.39
N ARG A 22 1.88 -6.42 -19.33
CA ARG A 22 1.43 -6.78 -17.99
C ARG A 22 0.92 -5.53 -17.30
N ALA A 23 -0.20 -5.62 -16.61
CA ALA A 23 -0.75 -4.48 -15.87
C ALA A 23 -1.56 -4.94 -14.65
N THR A 24 -1.44 -4.17 -13.57
CA THR A 24 -2.29 -4.30 -12.39
C THR A 24 -3.39 -3.25 -12.45
N VAL A 25 -4.65 -3.67 -12.45
CA VAL A 25 -5.81 -2.77 -12.34
C VAL A 25 -6.25 -2.74 -10.88
N HIS A 26 -6.15 -1.57 -10.25
CA HIS A 26 -6.44 -1.36 -8.85
C HIS A 26 -7.79 -0.66 -8.71
N LEU A 27 -8.81 -1.40 -8.28
CA LEU A 27 -10.13 -0.88 -7.96
C LEU A 27 -10.19 -0.50 -6.49
N TYR A 28 -10.84 0.62 -6.20
CA TYR A 28 -11.15 1.00 -4.83
C TYR A 28 -12.52 1.70 -4.71
N ASN A 29 -13.10 1.57 -3.52
CA ASN A 29 -14.22 2.39 -3.05
C ASN A 29 -14.13 2.51 -1.51
N ALA A 30 -14.58 3.63 -0.96
CA ALA A 30 -14.55 3.80 0.50
C ALA A 30 -15.56 2.85 1.16
N THR A 31 -15.16 2.27 2.29
CA THR A 31 -15.97 1.29 3.01
C THR A 31 -16.32 1.72 4.43
N ALA A 32 -15.68 2.74 4.99
CA ALA A 32 -15.92 3.14 6.37
C ALA A 32 -17.36 3.64 6.61
N PRO A 33 -17.96 3.42 7.80
CA PRO A 33 -19.33 3.82 8.12
C PRO A 33 -19.65 5.28 7.76
N LEU A 34 -18.77 6.20 8.14
CA LEU A 34 -18.95 7.63 7.89
C LEU A 34 -19.00 7.96 6.39
N PHE A 35 -18.20 7.28 5.57
CA PHE A 35 -18.20 7.48 4.12
C PHE A 35 -19.44 6.86 3.49
N ARG A 36 -19.86 5.67 3.94
CA ARG A 36 -21.10 5.03 3.50
C ARG A 36 -22.31 5.94 3.74
N GLU A 37 -22.40 6.53 4.93
CA GLU A 37 -23.51 7.41 5.32
C GLU A 37 -23.46 8.79 4.65
N LEU A 38 -22.32 9.49 4.71
CA LEU A 38 -22.27 10.91 4.32
C LEU A 38 -21.86 11.16 2.87
N VAL A 39 -21.09 10.26 2.26
CA VAL A 39 -20.56 10.45 0.90
C VAL A 39 -21.40 9.68 -0.11
N PHE A 40 -21.71 8.42 0.17
CA PHE A 40 -22.41 7.55 -0.76
C PHE A 40 -23.92 7.49 -0.51
N GLY A 41 -24.36 7.65 0.73
CA GLY A 41 -25.74 7.37 1.13
C GLY A 41 -26.14 5.92 0.84
N MET A 42 -25.19 4.98 0.99
CA MET A 42 -25.35 3.56 0.66
C MET A 42 -25.22 2.70 1.91
N ASP A 43 -26.01 1.63 2.00
CA ASP A 43 -25.84 0.61 3.02
C ASP A 43 -24.70 -0.39 2.69
N LYS A 44 -24.44 -1.33 3.60
CA LYS A 44 -23.38 -2.35 3.42
C LYS A 44 -23.60 -3.22 2.17
N ALA A 45 -24.83 -3.61 1.89
CA ALA A 45 -25.16 -4.48 0.77
C ALA A 45 -25.01 -3.75 -0.57
N GLU A 46 -25.40 -2.47 -0.63
CA GLU A 46 -25.22 -1.61 -1.79
C GLU A 46 -23.73 -1.36 -2.10
N VAL A 47 -22.91 -1.18 -1.07
CA VAL A 47 -21.45 -1.00 -1.22
C VAL A 47 -20.78 -2.29 -1.73
N ILE A 48 -21.21 -3.47 -1.24
CA ILE A 48 -20.76 -4.76 -1.79
C ILE A 48 -21.22 -4.92 -3.25
N ALA A 49 -22.47 -4.57 -3.56
CA ALA A 49 -22.98 -4.64 -4.92
C ALA A 49 -22.20 -3.74 -5.89
N LEU A 50 -21.80 -2.55 -5.43
CA LEU A 50 -20.94 -1.63 -6.17
C LEU A 50 -19.59 -2.25 -6.50
N ALA A 51 -18.87 -2.75 -5.48
CA ALA A 51 -17.54 -3.35 -5.63
C ALA A 51 -17.59 -4.60 -6.52
N THR A 52 -18.56 -5.48 -6.31
CA THR A 52 -18.72 -6.72 -7.09
C THR A 52 -19.12 -6.45 -8.54
N ARG A 53 -20.01 -5.48 -8.81
CA ARG A 53 -20.35 -5.07 -10.19
C ARG A 53 -19.12 -4.54 -10.94
N ALA A 54 -18.36 -3.64 -10.31
CA ALA A 54 -17.13 -3.12 -10.87
C ALA A 54 -16.10 -4.24 -11.13
N THR A 55 -15.96 -5.19 -10.20
CA THR A 55 -15.08 -6.35 -10.37
C THR A 55 -15.50 -7.23 -11.55
N ARG A 56 -16.81 -7.46 -11.76
CA ARG A 56 -17.32 -8.19 -12.94
C ARG A 56 -16.92 -7.48 -14.24
N LEU A 57 -17.06 -6.16 -14.30
CA LEU A 57 -16.68 -5.39 -15.48
C LEU A 57 -15.17 -5.45 -15.73
N ILE A 58 -14.34 -5.31 -14.69
CA ILE A 58 -12.88 -5.46 -14.80
C ILE A 58 -12.52 -6.84 -15.33
N ARG A 59 -13.11 -7.90 -14.78
CA ARG A 59 -12.90 -9.27 -15.25
C ARG A 59 -13.25 -9.42 -16.73
N GLN A 60 -14.41 -8.93 -17.15
CA GLN A 60 -14.82 -8.95 -18.55
C GLN A 60 -13.82 -8.23 -19.46
N GLN A 61 -13.31 -7.06 -19.03
CA GLN A 61 -12.32 -6.31 -19.80
C GLN A 61 -10.97 -7.03 -19.88
N CYS A 62 -10.52 -7.68 -18.80
CA CYS A 62 -9.32 -8.52 -18.81
C CYS A 62 -9.46 -9.69 -19.80
N GLU A 63 -10.62 -10.37 -19.80
CA GLU A 63 -10.91 -11.50 -20.70
C GLU A 63 -10.98 -11.07 -22.18
N GLN A 64 -11.38 -9.83 -22.46
CA GLN A 64 -11.40 -9.25 -23.81
C GLN A 64 -10.01 -8.85 -24.35
N GLN A 65 -8.99 -8.79 -23.48
CA GLN A 65 -7.62 -8.38 -23.82
C GLN A 65 -6.62 -9.46 -23.36
N PRO A 66 -6.71 -10.70 -23.89
CA PRO A 66 -5.94 -11.85 -23.41
C PRO A 66 -4.43 -11.75 -23.66
N GLU A 67 -3.99 -10.85 -24.54
CA GLU A 67 -2.57 -10.59 -24.82
C GLU A 67 -1.84 -9.90 -23.66
N THR A 68 -2.59 -9.26 -22.74
CA THR A 68 -2.04 -8.60 -21.56
C THR A 68 -2.13 -9.54 -20.36
N ARG A 69 -1.02 -9.70 -19.62
CA ARG A 69 -1.06 -10.40 -18.33
C ARG A 69 -1.66 -9.49 -17.26
N TRP A 70 -2.93 -9.70 -16.94
CA TRP A 70 -3.64 -8.91 -15.94
C TRP A 70 -3.39 -9.40 -14.51
N GLN A 71 -3.27 -8.46 -13.58
CA GLN A 71 -3.40 -8.67 -12.14
C GLN A 71 -4.49 -7.73 -11.64
N TYR A 72 -5.30 -8.20 -10.70
CA TYR A 72 -6.31 -7.37 -10.07
C TYR A 72 -5.86 -6.97 -8.66
N GLU A 73 -6.14 -5.73 -8.28
CA GLU A 73 -5.97 -5.25 -6.92
C GLU A 73 -7.28 -4.62 -6.46
N TYR A 74 -7.72 -4.96 -5.25
CA TYR A 74 -8.87 -4.34 -4.62
C TYR A 74 -8.50 -3.72 -3.28
N SER A 75 -8.97 -2.49 -3.05
CA SER A 75 -8.89 -1.84 -1.74
C SER A 75 -10.26 -1.49 -1.19
N PRO A 76 -10.63 -1.99 0.01
CA PRO A 76 -11.62 -1.33 0.85
C PRO A 76 -10.99 -0.02 1.36
N GLU A 77 -11.15 1.06 0.61
CA GLU A 77 -10.55 2.35 0.97
C GLU A 77 -11.15 2.84 2.30
N THR A 78 -10.36 3.53 3.13
CA THR A 78 -10.67 3.79 4.56
C THR A 78 -10.79 2.52 5.41
N PHE A 79 -10.06 1.45 5.07
CA PHE A 79 -10.00 0.19 5.81
C PHE A 79 -9.78 0.39 7.32
N CYS A 80 -8.84 1.26 7.72
CA CYS A 80 -8.53 1.54 9.13
C CYS A 80 -9.73 2.04 9.96
N PHE A 81 -10.79 2.52 9.32
CA PHE A 81 -12.06 2.95 9.94
C PHE A 81 -13.22 1.97 9.71
N THR A 82 -13.02 0.94 8.89
CA THR A 82 -14.05 0.00 8.49
C THR A 82 -14.17 -1.09 9.55
N GLU A 83 -15.39 -1.54 9.83
CA GLU A 83 -15.61 -2.65 10.76
C GLU A 83 -14.88 -3.90 10.22
N PRO A 84 -14.05 -4.60 11.03
CA PRO A 84 -13.24 -5.72 10.55
C PRO A 84 -14.05 -6.81 9.84
N GLU A 85 -15.25 -7.12 10.35
CA GLU A 85 -16.15 -8.11 9.78
C GLU A 85 -16.67 -7.66 8.40
N PHE A 86 -16.97 -6.37 8.23
CA PHE A 86 -17.44 -5.85 6.95
C PHE A 86 -16.30 -5.73 5.93
N ALA A 87 -15.09 -5.38 6.37
CA ALA A 87 -13.91 -5.36 5.52
C ALA A 87 -13.61 -6.77 4.95
N LEU A 88 -13.74 -7.81 5.78
CA LEU A 88 -13.68 -9.21 5.31
C LEU A 88 -14.81 -9.51 4.32
N GLU A 89 -16.06 -9.26 4.70
CA GLU A 89 -17.24 -9.57 3.89
C GLU A 89 -17.14 -9.00 2.46
N ILE A 90 -16.76 -7.73 2.32
CA ILE A 90 -16.64 -7.11 0.99
C ILE A 90 -15.46 -7.67 0.19
N CYS A 91 -14.33 -7.97 0.83
CA CYS A 91 -13.18 -8.53 0.14
C CYS A 91 -13.44 -9.98 -0.30
N GLU A 92 -14.16 -10.77 0.50
CA GLU A 92 -14.61 -12.12 0.14
C GLU A 92 -15.53 -12.07 -1.08
N ALA A 93 -16.52 -11.18 -1.07
CA ALA A 93 -17.45 -11.01 -2.19
C ALA A 93 -16.72 -10.58 -3.49
N VAL A 94 -15.72 -9.70 -3.38
CA VAL A 94 -14.88 -9.31 -4.52
C VAL A 94 -14.03 -10.48 -5.02
N ALA A 95 -13.43 -11.25 -4.12
CA ALA A 95 -12.63 -12.43 -4.47
C ALA A 95 -13.49 -13.53 -5.10
N ASP A 96 -14.73 -13.73 -4.67
CA ASP A 96 -15.66 -14.68 -5.27
C ASP A 96 -16.02 -14.34 -6.72
N VAL A 97 -16.11 -13.05 -7.04
CA VAL A 97 -16.32 -12.60 -8.42
C VAL A 97 -15.05 -12.76 -9.26
N TRP A 98 -13.90 -12.36 -8.71
CA TRP A 98 -12.62 -12.40 -9.41
C TRP A 98 -12.12 -13.83 -9.63
N GLN A 99 -12.36 -14.71 -8.67
CA GLN A 99 -11.89 -16.10 -8.62
C GLN A 99 -10.36 -16.17 -8.76
N PRO A 100 -9.62 -15.70 -7.73
CA PRO A 100 -8.16 -15.65 -7.79
C PRO A 100 -7.56 -17.02 -8.03
N CYS A 101 -6.56 -17.07 -8.89
CA CYS A 101 -5.76 -18.27 -9.16
C CYS A 101 -4.41 -17.86 -9.77
N ALA A 102 -3.56 -18.84 -10.12
CA ALA A 102 -2.24 -18.55 -10.70
C ALA A 102 -2.32 -17.71 -11.99
N GLU A 103 -3.35 -17.94 -12.82
CA GLU A 103 -3.60 -17.22 -14.07
C GLU A 103 -4.32 -15.88 -13.84
N ARG A 104 -4.98 -15.71 -12.70
CA ARG A 104 -5.72 -14.49 -12.31
C ARG A 104 -5.28 -14.03 -10.92
N PRO A 105 -4.04 -13.54 -10.77
CA PRO A 105 -3.53 -13.13 -9.48
C PRO A 105 -4.34 -11.94 -8.94
N MET A 106 -4.52 -11.92 -7.61
CA MET A 106 -5.24 -10.88 -6.90
C MET A 106 -4.41 -10.33 -5.74
N ILE A 107 -4.46 -9.02 -5.57
CA ILE A 107 -3.96 -8.30 -4.40
C ILE A 107 -5.18 -7.77 -3.64
N VAL A 108 -5.20 -7.98 -2.32
CA VAL A 108 -6.11 -7.27 -1.42
C VAL A 108 -5.26 -6.27 -0.65
N ASN A 109 -5.45 -4.98 -0.94
CA ASN A 109 -4.66 -3.91 -0.35
C ASN A 109 -5.47 -3.18 0.73
N LEU A 110 -4.98 -3.19 1.96
CA LEU A 110 -5.65 -2.74 3.17
C LEU A 110 -5.07 -1.40 3.64
N PRO A 111 -5.55 -0.25 3.16
CA PRO A 111 -4.90 1.04 3.41
C PRO A 111 -5.20 1.61 4.81
N ALA A 112 -4.20 2.23 5.43
CA ALA A 112 -4.44 3.22 6.49
C ALA A 112 -4.57 4.60 5.83
N THR A 113 -5.70 4.83 5.13
CA THR A 113 -5.95 6.06 4.33
C THR A 113 -5.77 7.34 5.14
N VAL A 114 -6.12 7.28 6.42
CA VAL A 114 -5.70 8.22 7.46
C VAL A 114 -5.20 7.37 8.61
N GLU A 115 -3.96 7.60 9.04
CA GLU A 115 -3.43 6.92 10.21
C GLU A 115 -4.12 7.45 11.48
N VAL A 116 -5.00 6.66 12.10
CA VAL A 116 -5.84 7.12 13.23
C VAL A 116 -5.56 6.50 14.58
N ASN A 117 -4.76 5.44 14.61
CA ASN A 117 -4.43 4.75 15.85
C ASN A 117 -2.93 4.48 15.96
N THR A 118 -2.50 3.84 17.05
CA THR A 118 -1.13 3.36 17.19
C THR A 118 -0.86 2.20 16.23
N PRO A 119 0.39 2.01 15.79
CA PRO A 119 0.74 1.02 14.76
C PRO A 119 0.38 -0.42 15.15
N ASN A 120 0.37 -0.76 16.43
CA ASN A 120 -0.03 -2.09 16.90
C ASN A 120 -1.52 -2.39 16.62
N VAL A 121 -2.40 -1.39 16.69
CA VAL A 121 -3.84 -1.60 16.41
C VAL A 121 -4.04 -1.89 14.92
N TYR A 122 -3.29 -1.22 14.05
CA TYR A 122 -3.32 -1.53 12.62
C TYR A 122 -2.78 -2.93 12.36
N ALA A 123 -1.68 -3.34 13.02
CA ALA A 123 -1.17 -4.70 12.92
C ALA A 123 -2.19 -5.76 13.38
N ASP A 124 -2.92 -5.51 14.48
CA ASP A 124 -4.00 -6.40 14.95
C ASP A 124 -5.10 -6.56 13.88
N GLN A 125 -5.48 -5.46 13.20
CA GLN A 125 -6.45 -5.50 12.09
C GLN A 125 -5.94 -6.34 10.91
N ILE A 126 -4.66 -6.22 10.56
CA ILE A 126 -4.03 -6.99 9.48
C ILE A 126 -3.94 -8.47 9.85
N GLU A 127 -3.53 -8.80 11.07
CA GLU A 127 -3.46 -10.19 11.55
C GLU A 127 -4.85 -10.82 11.57
N TYR A 128 -5.85 -10.09 12.07
CA TYR A 128 -7.25 -10.53 12.05
C TYR A 128 -7.70 -10.82 10.60
N PHE A 129 -7.47 -9.89 9.67
CA PHE A 129 -7.83 -10.08 8.27
C PHE A 129 -7.14 -11.31 7.67
N CYS A 130 -5.83 -11.43 7.86
CA CYS A 130 -5.03 -12.55 7.33
C CYS A 130 -5.49 -13.91 7.85
N ARG A 131 -5.94 -13.99 9.11
CA ARG A 131 -6.41 -15.22 9.75
C ARG A 131 -7.80 -15.65 9.31
N HIS A 132 -8.65 -14.71 8.90
CA HIS A 132 -10.06 -14.98 8.63
C HIS A 132 -10.43 -14.93 7.15
N PHE A 133 -9.60 -14.34 6.29
CA PHE A 133 -9.84 -14.35 4.85
C PHE A 133 -9.72 -15.76 4.28
N SER A 134 -10.82 -16.29 3.76
CA SER A 134 -11.03 -17.69 3.38
C SER A 134 -10.06 -18.19 2.32
N ARG A 135 -9.62 -17.28 1.44
CA ARG A 135 -8.72 -17.52 0.31
C ARG A 135 -7.31 -16.99 0.55
N ARG A 136 -6.83 -16.93 1.80
CA ARG A 136 -5.52 -16.34 2.17
C ARG A 136 -4.35 -16.82 1.31
N GLY A 137 -4.33 -18.09 0.90
CA GLY A 137 -3.27 -18.67 0.05
C GLY A 137 -3.39 -18.36 -1.44
N GLU A 138 -4.51 -17.80 -1.90
CA GLU A 138 -4.78 -17.47 -3.31
C GLU A 138 -4.51 -15.99 -3.63
N VAL A 139 -4.27 -15.17 -2.60
CA VAL A 139 -4.13 -13.71 -2.73
C VAL A 139 -2.84 -13.20 -2.09
N CYS A 140 -2.38 -12.04 -2.58
CA CYS A 140 -1.35 -11.25 -1.92
C CYS A 140 -2.02 -10.21 -1.02
N ILE A 141 -1.77 -10.25 0.28
CA ILE A 141 -2.24 -9.21 1.22
C ILE A 141 -1.23 -8.06 1.19
N SER A 142 -1.69 -6.90 0.78
CA SER A 142 -0.90 -5.68 0.69
C SER A 142 -1.33 -4.68 1.76
N VAL A 143 -0.39 -3.90 2.27
CA VAL A 143 -0.65 -2.78 3.18
C VAL A 143 -0.22 -1.46 2.55
N HIS A 144 -0.97 -0.41 2.83
CA HIS A 144 -0.69 0.94 2.34
C HIS A 144 -0.85 1.93 3.52
N PRO A 145 0.13 2.00 4.43
CA PRO A 145 0.06 2.90 5.56
C PRO A 145 0.48 4.32 5.17
N HIS A 146 -0.39 5.29 5.44
CA HIS A 146 -0.01 6.71 5.49
C HIS A 146 0.65 7.05 6.83
N ASN A 147 1.00 8.32 7.01
CA ASN A 147 1.84 8.78 8.12
C ASN A 147 1.21 9.90 8.97
N ASP A 148 -0.13 10.01 9.02
CA ASP A 148 -0.84 11.10 9.71
C ASP A 148 -0.47 11.25 11.21
N ARG A 149 -0.02 10.17 11.87
CA ARG A 149 0.44 10.16 13.27
C ARG A 149 1.96 9.96 13.38
N GLY A 150 2.68 10.01 12.26
CA GLY A 150 4.13 9.86 12.21
C GLY A 150 4.61 8.43 12.46
N THR A 151 3.73 7.42 12.34
CA THR A 151 4.07 6.01 12.62
C THR A 151 3.95 5.09 11.42
N GLY A 152 3.87 5.62 10.18
CA GLY A 152 3.64 4.82 8.97
C GLY A 152 4.69 3.72 8.75
N VAL A 153 5.96 3.97 9.10
CA VAL A 153 7.04 2.97 9.06
C VAL A 153 6.78 1.84 10.06
N ALA A 154 6.44 2.18 11.32
CA ALA A 154 6.13 1.18 12.33
C ALA A 154 4.86 0.38 11.96
N SER A 155 3.83 1.06 11.44
CA SER A 155 2.61 0.43 10.93
C SER A 155 2.92 -0.60 9.85
N ALA A 156 3.81 -0.29 8.89
CA ALA A 156 4.22 -1.24 7.86
C ALA A 156 5.02 -2.43 8.42
N GLU A 157 6.03 -2.20 9.26
CA GLU A 157 6.87 -3.27 9.83
C GLU A 157 6.04 -4.23 10.69
N LEU A 158 5.16 -3.70 11.55
CA LEU A 158 4.26 -4.54 12.36
C LEU A 158 3.23 -5.27 11.49
N ALA A 159 2.71 -4.66 10.43
CA ALA A 159 1.78 -5.31 9.51
C ALA A 159 2.42 -6.47 8.73
N VAL A 160 3.69 -6.35 8.35
CA VAL A 160 4.44 -7.47 7.75
C VAL A 160 4.60 -8.61 8.75
N MET A 161 4.93 -8.31 10.02
CA MET A 161 4.97 -9.34 11.08
C MET A 161 3.60 -9.97 11.35
N ALA A 162 2.51 -9.22 11.18
CA ALA A 162 1.13 -9.69 11.27
C ALA A 162 0.69 -10.58 10.09
N GLY A 163 1.52 -10.69 9.04
CA GLY A 163 1.29 -11.60 7.91
C GLY A 163 0.95 -10.93 6.59
N ALA A 164 1.17 -9.62 6.43
CA ALA A 164 1.09 -8.98 5.11
C ALA A 164 2.24 -9.43 4.19
N ASP A 165 1.95 -9.56 2.89
CA ASP A 165 2.91 -10.02 1.87
C ASP A 165 3.59 -8.86 1.13
N ARG A 166 2.94 -7.69 1.08
CA ARG A 166 3.35 -6.56 0.26
C ARG A 166 3.13 -5.23 0.98
N VAL A 167 4.04 -4.28 0.75
CA VAL A 167 3.91 -2.90 1.24
C VAL A 167 3.90 -1.93 0.05
N GLU A 168 2.93 -1.02 0.04
CA GLU A 168 2.90 0.12 -0.86
C GLU A 168 3.41 1.37 -0.18
N GLY A 169 4.22 2.16 -0.87
CA GLY A 169 4.77 3.40 -0.33
C GLY A 169 5.49 4.21 -1.40
N CYS A 170 6.21 5.24 -0.96
CA CYS A 170 7.02 6.07 -1.84
C CYS A 170 8.45 6.22 -1.33
N LEU A 171 9.38 6.51 -2.25
CA LEU A 171 10.72 6.92 -1.87
C LEU A 171 10.64 8.21 -1.05
N PHE A 172 11.34 8.23 0.08
CA PHE A 172 11.34 9.32 1.07
C PHE A 172 9.94 9.72 1.59
N GLY A 173 8.95 8.82 1.50
CA GLY A 173 7.63 8.99 2.09
C GLY A 173 6.77 10.06 1.43
N ASN A 174 6.98 10.36 0.14
CA ASN A 174 6.12 11.30 -0.58
C ASN A 174 4.67 10.79 -0.65
N GLY A 175 3.69 11.70 -0.69
CA GLY A 175 2.26 11.40 -0.75
C GLY A 175 1.44 12.61 -0.30
N GLU A 176 0.12 12.50 -0.31
CA GLU A 176 -0.74 13.58 0.20
C GLU A 176 -0.54 13.79 1.71
N ARG A 177 -0.74 15.03 2.17
CA ARG A 177 -0.69 15.43 3.59
C ARG A 177 0.65 15.08 4.25
N THR A 178 0.68 14.06 5.10
CA THR A 178 1.87 13.57 5.82
C THR A 178 2.66 12.51 5.04
N GLY A 179 2.12 12.08 3.89
CA GLY A 179 2.79 11.19 2.96
C GLY A 179 2.53 9.70 3.21
N ASN A 180 3.07 8.90 2.29
CA ASN A 180 3.07 7.45 2.38
C ASN A 180 4.20 6.96 3.30
N VAL A 181 4.16 5.69 3.67
CA VAL A 181 5.34 5.04 4.26
C VAL A 181 6.57 5.15 3.34
N CYS A 182 7.73 5.40 3.96
CA CYS A 182 8.99 5.57 3.24
C CYS A 182 9.62 4.22 2.89
N LEU A 183 9.66 3.89 1.60
CA LEU A 183 10.27 2.65 1.11
C LEU A 183 11.79 2.58 1.35
N VAL A 184 12.47 3.73 1.33
CA VAL A 184 13.92 3.79 1.62
C VAL A 184 14.17 3.42 3.08
N THR A 185 13.39 3.97 4.01
CA THR A 185 13.51 3.65 5.43
C THR A 185 13.25 2.18 5.69
N LEU A 186 12.16 1.60 5.12
CA LEU A 186 11.86 0.18 5.29
C LEU A 186 12.99 -0.74 4.77
N ALA A 187 13.47 -0.47 3.56
CA ALA A 187 14.54 -1.26 2.96
C ALA A 187 15.84 -1.18 3.76
N MET A 188 16.21 0.03 4.18
CA MET A 188 17.44 0.22 4.95
C MET A 188 17.33 -0.28 6.39
N ASN A 189 16.12 -0.32 6.96
CA ASN A 189 15.88 -0.97 8.25
C ASN A 189 16.14 -2.48 8.16
N LEU A 190 15.66 -3.17 7.11
CA LEU A 190 16.01 -4.57 6.84
C LEU A 190 17.51 -4.76 6.67
N TYR A 191 18.14 -3.94 5.83
CA TYR A 191 19.59 -3.98 5.60
C TYR A 191 20.39 -3.84 6.91
N SER A 192 19.97 -2.93 7.80
CA SER A 192 20.63 -2.70 9.09
C SER A 192 20.63 -3.91 10.02
N GLN A 193 19.67 -4.82 9.82
CA GLN A 193 19.54 -6.08 10.56
C GLN A 193 20.14 -7.27 9.81
N GLY A 194 20.83 -7.04 8.67
CA GLY A 194 21.45 -8.10 7.89
C GLY A 194 20.50 -8.88 6.97
N ILE A 195 19.30 -8.35 6.72
CA ILE A 195 18.32 -8.93 5.79
C ILE A 195 18.45 -8.20 4.44
N ASP A 196 18.65 -8.93 3.33
CA ASP A 196 18.68 -8.30 1.98
C ASP A 196 17.30 -7.74 1.65
N PRO A 197 17.13 -6.42 1.47
CA PRO A 197 15.84 -5.84 1.11
C PRO A 197 15.45 -6.05 -0.37
N GLU A 198 16.30 -6.70 -1.17
CA GLU A 198 16.18 -6.85 -2.63
C GLU A 198 16.11 -5.52 -3.42
N LEU A 199 16.30 -4.40 -2.71
CA LEU A 199 16.45 -3.06 -3.24
C LEU A 199 17.90 -2.60 -3.06
N ARG A 200 18.35 -1.71 -3.94
CA ARG A 200 19.76 -1.33 -4.07
C ARG A 200 19.89 0.18 -3.88
N PHE A 201 20.54 0.58 -2.78
CA PHE A 201 20.69 1.98 -2.35
C PHE A 201 22.16 2.39 -2.18
N GLU A 202 23.08 1.81 -2.96
CA GLU A 202 24.52 2.06 -2.88
C GLU A 202 24.90 3.51 -3.21
N GLN A 203 24.06 4.20 -3.99
CA GLN A 203 24.21 5.61 -4.37
C GLN A 203 23.09 6.48 -3.78
N MET A 204 22.94 6.48 -2.45
CA MET A 204 21.86 7.21 -1.75
C MET A 204 21.73 8.69 -2.19
N ASN A 205 22.86 9.41 -2.34
CA ASN A 205 22.83 10.81 -2.77
C ASN A 205 22.19 11.00 -4.15
N ARG A 206 22.42 10.06 -5.08
CA ARG A 206 21.79 10.08 -6.41
C ARG A 206 20.30 9.78 -6.32
N VAL A 207 19.89 8.89 -5.41
CA VAL A 207 18.47 8.60 -5.15
C VAL A 207 17.77 9.85 -4.61
N VAL A 208 18.39 10.55 -3.66
CA VAL A 208 17.90 11.85 -3.14
C VAL A 208 17.75 12.85 -4.28
N GLU A 209 18.82 13.08 -5.06
CA GLU A 209 18.81 14.03 -6.19
C GLU A 209 17.68 13.74 -7.18
N VAL A 210 17.52 12.48 -7.60
CA VAL A 210 16.44 12.10 -8.52
C VAL A 210 15.07 12.34 -7.91
N VAL A 211 14.86 11.98 -6.64
CA VAL A 211 13.55 12.14 -6.00
C VAL A 211 13.21 13.61 -5.78
N GLU A 212 14.16 14.44 -5.33
CA GLU A 212 13.96 15.88 -5.19
C GLU A 212 13.68 16.54 -6.55
N ASN A 213 14.38 16.13 -7.61
CA ASN A 213 14.13 16.61 -8.97
C ASN A 213 12.75 16.19 -9.48
N CYS A 214 12.28 14.98 -9.20
CA CYS A 214 10.95 14.52 -9.62
C CYS A 214 9.83 15.21 -8.83
N ASN A 215 9.96 15.30 -7.51
CA ASN A 215 8.91 15.78 -6.63
C ASN A 215 8.91 17.30 -6.46
N GLN A 216 10.03 17.97 -6.73
CA GLN A 216 10.26 19.39 -6.41
C GLN A 216 10.07 19.70 -4.91
N ILE A 217 10.32 18.69 -4.06
CA ILE A 217 10.21 18.76 -2.61
C ILE A 217 11.51 18.19 -2.02
N PRO A 218 12.20 18.90 -1.10
CA PRO A 218 13.45 18.44 -0.53
C PRO A 218 13.26 17.27 0.44
N VAL A 219 14.24 16.38 0.51
CA VAL A 219 14.36 15.39 1.58
C VAL A 219 14.78 16.09 2.87
N HIS A 220 14.04 15.87 3.95
CA HIS A 220 14.32 16.53 5.22
C HIS A 220 15.77 16.21 5.71
N PRO A 221 16.53 17.18 6.26
CA PRO A 221 17.91 16.96 6.70
C PRO A 221 18.11 15.84 7.73
N ARG A 222 17.04 15.47 8.45
CA ARG A 222 17.02 14.37 9.43
C ARG A 222 16.26 13.13 8.97
N HIS A 223 15.90 13.04 7.69
CA HIS A 223 15.22 11.86 7.16
C HIS A 223 16.11 10.63 7.38
N PRO A 224 15.59 9.51 7.91
CA PRO A 224 16.39 8.31 8.14
C PRO A 224 17.20 7.91 6.91
N TRP A 225 18.46 7.49 7.13
CA TRP A 225 19.40 7.00 6.11
C TRP A 225 19.89 8.00 5.05
N ALA A 226 19.13 9.04 4.71
CA ALA A 226 19.39 9.89 3.56
C ALA A 226 19.49 11.38 3.88
N GLY A 227 19.03 11.81 5.06
CA GLY A 227 19.12 13.20 5.48
C GLY A 227 20.58 13.67 5.56
N SER A 228 20.85 14.90 5.14
CA SER A 228 22.21 15.48 5.14
C SER A 228 22.88 15.53 6.53
N LEU A 229 22.11 15.40 7.62
CA LEU A 229 22.60 15.33 8.99
C LEU A 229 22.61 13.90 9.58
N ALA A 230 22.17 12.88 8.84
CA ALA A 230 22.00 11.52 9.35
C ALA A 230 23.31 10.85 9.78
N TYR A 231 24.43 11.22 9.14
CA TYR A 231 25.76 10.67 9.43
C TYR A 231 26.71 11.71 10.07
N THR A 232 26.16 12.77 10.66
CA THR A 232 26.92 13.86 11.25
C THR A 232 26.86 13.81 12.78
N ALA A 233 28.03 13.80 13.45
CA ALA A 233 28.13 13.85 14.90
C ALA A 233 28.62 15.24 15.38
N PHE A 234 27.75 15.98 16.08
CA PHE A 234 28.10 17.30 16.64
C PHE A 234 28.73 17.22 18.05
N SER A 235 28.48 16.13 18.79
CA SER A 235 29.05 15.94 20.12
C SER A 235 30.50 15.45 20.02
N GLY A 236 31.43 16.15 20.70
CA GLY A 236 32.84 15.75 20.74
C GLY A 236 33.05 14.36 21.34
N SER A 237 32.23 13.95 22.32
CA SER A 237 32.30 12.59 22.89
C SER A 237 31.93 11.52 21.86
N HIS A 238 30.97 11.79 20.97
CA HIS A 238 30.61 10.85 19.90
C HIS A 238 31.71 10.78 18.84
N GLN A 239 32.34 11.91 18.49
CA GLN A 239 33.46 11.94 17.55
C GLN A 239 34.67 11.14 18.05
N ASP A 240 35.02 11.29 19.33
CA ASP A 240 36.08 10.50 19.98
C ASP A 240 35.76 9.00 19.98
N ALA A 241 34.50 8.64 20.30
CA ALA A 241 34.07 7.25 20.30
C ALA A 241 34.12 6.60 18.89
N ILE A 242 33.73 7.35 17.85
CA ILE A 242 33.83 6.89 16.45
C ILE A 242 35.30 6.66 16.08
N LYS A 243 36.19 7.62 16.41
CA LYS A 243 37.62 7.53 16.09
C LYS A 243 38.31 6.33 16.73
N LYS A 244 37.88 5.89 17.91
CA LYS A 244 38.46 4.73 18.61
C LYS A 244 38.10 3.37 18.00
N ARG A 245 37.08 3.32 17.13
CA ARG A 245 36.58 2.08 16.50
C ARG A 245 37.00 1.91 15.05
N VAL A 246 37.69 2.89 14.48
CA VAL A 246 38.35 2.84 13.16
C VAL A 246 39.84 2.67 13.39
#